data_AF-A0A925SAV4-F1
#
_entry.id   AF-A0A925SAV4-F1
#
_cell.length_a   1.000
_cell.length_b   1.000
_cell.length_c   1.000
_cell.angle_alpha   90.00
_cell.angle_beta   90.00
_cell.angle_gamma   90.00
#
_symmetry.space_group_name_H-M   'P 1'
#
loop_
_entity.id
_entity.type
_entity.pdbx_description
1 polymer ?
#
loop_
_entity_poly.entity_id
_entity_poly.type
_entity_poly.pdbx_seq_one_letter_code
_entity_poly.pdbx_strand_id
1 'polypeptide(L)' 'MSYDSRVAQQCRDRRAEPVEEKAVGNFCEYFEFVRRVFQPPMNTNPRETAAREQFKKLFGD' A
#
# COMPACT_ATOMS: atom_id res chain seq x y z
N MET A 1 4.08 19.20 15.10
CA MET A 1 4.58 17.84 14.78
C MET A 1 5.64 18.01 13.71
N SER A 2 6.87 17.54 13.93
CA SER A 2 7.96 17.60 12.95
C SER A 2 8.02 16.28 12.18
N TYR A 3 7.89 16.31 10.85
CA TYR A 3 8.02 15.14 9.98
C TYR A 3 9.44 15.09 9.42
N ASP A 4 10.16 14.00 9.68
CA ASP A 4 11.50 13.74 9.15
C ASP A 4 11.43 12.62 8.11
N SER A 5 11.76 12.95 6.86
CA SER A 5 11.71 12.03 5.72
C SER A 5 12.82 10.98 5.72
N ARG A 6 13.82 11.11 6.60
CA ARG A 6 14.91 10.14 6.75
C ARG A 6 14.57 9.02 7.73
N VAL A 7 13.50 9.18 8.50
CA VAL A 7 13.08 8.22 9.52
C VAL A 7 11.98 7.34 8.96
N ALA A 8 12.17 6.03 9.03
CA ALA A 8 11.13 5.07 8.70
C ALA A 8 10.09 4.99 9.83
N GLN A 9 9.15 5.94 9.85
CA GLN A 9 8.16 6.07 10.94
C GLN A 9 7.21 4.86 11.07
N GLN A 10 7.17 4.01 10.04
CA GLN A 10 6.34 2.80 9.99
C GLN A 10 7.08 1.54 10.46
N CYS A 11 8.40 1.61 10.65
CA CYS A 11 9.19 0.48 11.15
C CYS A 11 9.21 0.48 12.69
N ARG A 12 9.33 -0.72 13.28
CA ARG A 12 9.56 -0.87 14.73
C ARG A 12 10.90 -0.26 15.17
N ASP A 13 11.95 -0.46 14.37
CA ASP A 13 13.20 0.28 14.51
C ASP A 13 13.19 1.50 13.60
N ARG A 14 13.47 2.68 14.17
CA ARG A 14 13.53 3.95 13.43
C ARG A 14 14.89 4.17 12.77
N ARG A 15 15.89 3.34 13.07
CA ARG A 15 17.18 3.31 12.38
C ARG A 15 17.05 2.37 11.17
N ALA A 16 17.29 2.94 9.99
CA ALA A 16 17.48 2.13 8.80
C ALA A 16 18.92 1.58 8.84
N GLU A 17 19.08 0.26 8.89
CA GLU A 17 20.38 -0.38 8.70
C GLU A 17 20.98 0.03 7.34
N PRO A 18 22.31 0.07 7.17
CA PRO A 18 22.91 0.33 5.87
C PRO A 18 22.40 -0.68 4.83
N VAL A 19 21.95 -0.19 3.67
CA VAL A 19 21.53 -1.07 2.56
C VAL A 19 22.76 -1.79 2.03
N GLU A 20 22.98 -3.05 2.42
CA GLU A 20 24.06 -3.86 1.82
C GLU A 20 23.71 -4.26 0.38
N GLU A 21 22.44 -4.60 0.12
CA GLU A 21 21.95 -4.98 -1.20
C GLU A 21 20.98 -3.95 -1.78
N LYS A 22 21.49 -3.03 -2.60
CA LYS A 22 20.70 -1.93 -3.19
C LYS A 22 19.52 -2.38 -4.06
N ALA A 23 19.61 -3.58 -4.64
CA ALA A 23 18.53 -4.16 -5.43
C ALA A 23 17.31 -4.54 -4.57
N VAL A 24 17.57 -4.84 -3.29
CA VAL A 24 16.55 -5.24 -2.32
C VAL A 24 16.09 -4.01 -1.55
N GLY A 25 16.98 -3.07 -1.20
CA GLY A 25 16.60 -1.85 -0.48
C GLY A 25 16.26 -2.11 0.99
N ASN A 26 16.13 -1.04 1.78
CA ASN A 26 15.81 -1.14 3.20
C ASN A 26 14.31 -1.34 3.40
N PHE A 27 13.90 -2.60 3.58
CA PHE A 27 12.57 -2.92 4.08
C PHE A 27 12.59 -2.98 5.61
N CYS A 28 11.50 -2.61 6.28
CA CYS A 28 11.34 -2.97 7.69
C CYS A 28 11.34 -4.50 7.76
N GLU A 29 12.29 -5.11 8.47
CA GLU A 29 12.29 -6.57 8.68
C GLU A 29 10.96 -7.05 9.26
N TYR A 30 10.28 -6.17 10.00
CA TYR A 30 8.95 -6.38 10.56
C TYR A 30 8.08 -5.14 10.30
N PHE A 31 7.10 -5.28 9.41
CA PHE A 31 5.97 -4.37 9.32
C PHE A 31 4.82 -4.93 10.16
N GLU A 32 4.21 -4.09 10.99
CA GLU A 32 2.95 -4.47 11.64
C GLU A 32 1.80 -4.14 10.67
N PHE A 33 1.12 -5.17 10.18
CA PHE A 33 -0.10 -4.94 9.42
C PHE A 33 -1.10 -4.19 10.29
N VAL A 34 -1.56 -3.02 9.81
CA VAL A 34 -2.72 -2.37 10.41
C VAL A 34 -3.91 -3.33 10.26
N ARG A 35 -4.37 -3.92 11.36
CA ARG A 35 -5.46 -4.91 11.41
C ARG A 35 -6.85 -4.29 11.19
N ARG A 36 -6.95 -3.27 10.33
CA ARG A 36 -8.23 -2.67 9.96
C ARG A 36 -8.85 -3.49 8.83
N VAL A 37 -10.07 -3.95 9.06
CA VAL A 37 -10.90 -4.49 7.99
C VAL A 37 -11.15 -3.35 7.00
N PHE A 38 -10.80 -3.57 5.74
CA PHE A 38 -11.08 -2.62 4.69
C PHE A 38 -12.59 -2.32 4.67
N GLN A 39 -12.95 -1.05 4.86
CA GLN A 39 -14.32 -0.58 4.63
C GLN A 39 -14.33 0.17 3.30
N PRO A 40 -15.03 -0.35 2.27
CA PRO A 40 -15.20 0.41 1.05
C PRO A 40 -15.91 1.73 1.36
N PRO A 41 -15.53 2.84 0.72
CA PRO A 41 -16.29 4.08 0.84
C PRO A 41 -17.73 3.83 0.41
N MET A 42 -18.70 4.42 1.12
CA MET A 42 -20.14 4.29 0.81
C MET A 42 -20.51 4.82 -0.59
N ASN A 43 -19.63 5.61 -1.19
CA ASN A 43 -19.84 6.15 -2.53
C ASN A 43 -19.59 5.08 -3.58
N THR A 44 -20.56 4.90 -4.46
CA THR A 44 -20.39 4.10 -5.68
C THR A 44 -19.26 4.71 -6.51
N ASN A 45 -18.19 3.94 -6.72
CA ASN A 45 -17.06 4.40 -7.51
C ASN A 45 -17.42 4.23 -9.01
N PRO A 46 -17.59 5.32 -9.78
CA PRO A 46 -17.95 5.23 -11.19
C PRO A 46 -16.87 4.51 -12.03
N ARG A 47 -15.64 4.40 -11.52
CA ARG A 47 -14.58 3.62 -12.19
C ARG A 47 -14.78 2.12 -12.04
N GLU A 48 -15.35 1.66 -10.94
CA GLU A 48 -15.60 0.24 -10.73
C GLU A 48 -16.66 -0.27 -11.71
N THR A 49 -17.76 0.45 -11.86
CA THR A 49 -18.83 0.12 -12.81
C THR A 49 -18.32 0.15 -14.24
N ALA A 50 -17.56 1.18 -14.62
CA ALA A 50 -16.95 1.27 -15.95
C ALA A 50 -15.98 0.11 -16.23
N ALA A 51 -15.16 -0.29 -15.25
CA ALA A 51 -14.26 -1.44 -15.40
C ALA A 51 -15.04 -2.75 -15.57
N ARG A 52 -16.10 -2.97 -14.79
CA ARG A 52 -16.98 -4.16 -14.93
C ARG A 52 -17.62 -4.22 -16.31
N GLU A 53 -18.09 -3.10 -16.85
CA GLU A 53 -18.64 -3.04 -18.21
C GLU A 53 -17.60 -3.33 -19.29
N GLN A 54 -16.37 -2.81 -19.13
CA GLN A 54 -15.27 -3.13 -20.04
C GLN A 54 -14.93 -4.63 -20.02
N PHE A 55 -14.91 -5.24 -18.83
CA PHE A 55 -14.67 -6.67 -18.72
C PHE A 55 -15.76 -7.51 -19.38
N LYS A 56 -17.04 -7.16 -19.21
CA LYS A 56 -18.15 -7.83 -19.91
C LYS A 56 -18.01 -7.77 -21.43
N LYS A 57 -17.53 -6.64 -21.98
CA LYS A 57 -17.26 -6.51 -23.42
C LYS A 57 -16.15 -7.44 -23.91
N LEU A 58 -15.14 -7.69 -23.07
CA LEU A 58 -13.99 -8.52 -23.42
C LEU A 58 -14.28 -10.02 -23.27
N PHE A 59 -15.06 -10.40 -22.25
CA PHE A 59 -15.18 -11.79 -21.82
C PHE A 59 -16.59 -12.38 -21.93
N GLY A 60 -17.59 -11.59 -22.35
CA GLY A 60 -18.99 -12.00 -22.29
C GLY A 60 -19.58 -11.87 -20.88
N ASP A 61 -20.87 -12.17 -20.75
CA ASP A 61 -21.58 -12.23 -19.46
C ASP A 61 -21.35 -13.56 -18.73
#